data_AF-A0A4U0VIT7-F1
#
_entry.id   AF-A0A4U0VIT7-F1
#
_cell.length_a   1.000
_cell.length_b   1.000
_cell.length_c   1.000
_cell.angle_alpha   90.00
_cell.angle_beta   90.00
_cell.angle_gamma   90.00
#
_symmetry.space_group_name_H-M   'P 1'
#
loop_
_entity.id
_entity.type
_entity.pdbx_description
1 polymer ?
#
loop_
_entity_poly.entity_id
_entity_poly.type
_entity_poly.pdbx_seq_one_letter_code
_entity_poly.pdbx_strand_id
1 'polypeptide(L)'
;MGGMKAAETTSTVRAVGNSVSTDGGNPEMGLVSVKSADEGGLVADQATVGSDSMDLVGDRVVYNTLGWVKAALIMIAETISLGILSLPAVLAAIGLVPGILFIVVFGLMSTYTGFVVYQFKMKYPGMISIAHGMELAFGRSGRWVAEITQDLMLVFIMAAHIVIFSVAFNSLTEHAICTTAFMAMGAFVSFLVSLPRTMKGNSYFSMFSCASIATATFVAMIGICISRPGYGQTHAITPSGLTSFTKAAVAVSSIILAYNGHIAYPTIISEMRKPTDFPKALILLETLTISFYILVAVVIYAFAGQHVAAPALGSASPLVRKIAYAFAVPTIIVAGVILALVAAKQFYRYVWEDWEKMPRVMQEKSARATWSWRGILAVVWVLAWVIACVIPFFGLLLGLIGAMFGTWFALGFPAMLWLGMNWAGSLRESYGRTWKKMALAGLNVFIVVVCAAIVSFDIVRTRMCASLC
;
A
#
# COMPACT_ATOMS: atom_id res chain seq x y z
N MET A 1 69.63 -9.66 -42.81
CA MET A 1 69.75 -10.90 -42.02
C MET A 1 69.76 -10.50 -40.55
N GLY A 2 68.81 -10.81 -39.68
CA GLY A 2 67.60 -11.61 -39.75
C GLY A 2 67.17 -11.92 -38.31
N GLY A 3 65.85 -12.02 -38.08
CA GLY A 3 65.30 -12.99 -37.13
C GLY A 3 65.02 -12.55 -35.69
N MET A 4 63.75 -12.25 -35.45
CA MET A 4 63.03 -12.29 -34.17
C MET A 4 62.72 -13.75 -33.76
N LYS A 5 62.70 -14.08 -32.45
CA LYS A 5 61.92 -15.14 -31.73
C LYS A 5 62.26 -15.06 -30.21
N ALA A 6 61.32 -14.74 -29.30
CA ALA A 6 60.39 -15.62 -28.53
C ALA A 6 61.12 -16.69 -27.68
N ALA A 7 60.79 -17.08 -26.44
CA ALA A 7 59.78 -16.83 -25.40
C ALA A 7 60.50 -17.13 -24.05
N GLU A 8 60.04 -16.95 -22.81
CA GLU A 8 58.96 -17.63 -22.08
C GLU A 8 59.25 -17.29 -20.59
N THR A 9 58.27 -16.95 -19.76
CA THR A 9 58.50 -16.89 -18.29
C THR A 9 57.32 -17.50 -17.58
N THR A 10 57.52 -18.78 -17.24
CA THR A 10 56.58 -19.66 -16.57
C THR A 10 56.48 -19.32 -15.09
N SER A 11 55.25 -19.14 -14.62
CA SER A 11 54.88 -19.01 -13.21
C SER A 11 55.27 -20.26 -12.41
N THR A 12 55.85 -20.08 -11.22
CA THR A 12 55.87 -21.12 -10.19
C THR A 12 55.25 -20.60 -8.90
N VAL A 13 54.24 -21.35 -8.48
CA VAL A 13 53.45 -21.24 -7.25
C VAL A 13 54.35 -21.42 -6.03
N ARG A 14 54.18 -20.58 -5.01
CA ARG A 14 54.60 -20.91 -3.64
C ARG A 14 53.45 -20.63 -2.68
N ALA A 15 52.82 -21.72 -2.25
CA ALA A 15 51.92 -21.73 -1.12
C ALA A 15 52.73 -21.54 0.17
N VAL A 16 52.31 -20.60 1.02
CA VAL A 16 52.68 -20.56 2.43
C VAL A 16 51.41 -20.22 3.19
N GLY A 17 50.85 -21.22 3.86
CA GLY A 17 49.92 -20.99 4.94
C GLY A 17 50.70 -20.66 6.21
N ASN A 18 50.14 -19.78 7.03
CA ASN A 18 50.07 -20.03 8.47
C ASN A 18 49.08 -19.08 9.16
N SER A 19 48.33 -19.69 10.07
CA SER A 19 47.52 -19.13 11.14
C SER A 19 48.22 -18.03 11.97
N VAL A 20 47.44 -17.13 12.59
CA VAL A 20 47.30 -16.96 14.06
C VAL A 20 46.50 -15.69 14.43
N SER A 21 45.78 -15.84 15.56
CA SER A 21 45.29 -14.86 16.55
C SER A 21 44.13 -13.90 16.25
N THR A 22 43.08 -14.15 17.02
CA THR A 22 42.12 -13.19 17.58
C THR A 22 42.80 -12.02 18.29
N ASP A 23 42.41 -10.80 17.92
CA ASP A 23 42.45 -9.66 18.85
C ASP A 23 41.28 -8.71 18.58
N GLY A 24 40.78 -8.09 19.64
CA GLY A 24 39.52 -7.35 19.68
C GLY A 24 39.52 -6.08 18.83
N GLY A 25 38.41 -5.83 18.14
CA GLY A 25 38.18 -4.60 17.39
C GLY A 25 36.74 -4.51 16.89
N ASN A 26 36.05 -3.46 17.30
CA ASN A 26 34.73 -3.01 16.85
C ASN A 26 34.52 -3.18 15.33
N PRO A 27 33.46 -3.84 14.82
CA PRO A 27 33.23 -3.88 13.39
C PRO A 27 32.56 -2.59 12.93
N GLU A 28 33.37 -1.66 12.43
CA GLU A 28 32.91 -0.60 11.53
C GLU A 28 32.14 -1.22 10.35
N MET A 29 30.92 -0.72 10.14
CA MET A 29 30.07 -1.07 9.00
C MET A 29 30.65 -0.39 7.75
N GLY A 30 31.71 -0.99 7.19
CA GLY A 30 32.41 -0.49 6.00
C GLY A 30 31.53 -0.56 4.75
N LEU A 31 30.90 0.56 4.40
CA LEU A 31 30.38 0.84 3.07
C LEU A 31 31.56 0.93 2.09
N VAL A 32 31.81 -0.15 1.35
CA VAL A 32 32.77 -0.11 0.24
C VAL A 32 32.05 0.36 -1.02
N SER A 33 32.29 1.62 -1.37
CA SER A 33 31.96 2.20 -2.67
C SER A 33 32.75 1.50 -3.77
N VAL A 34 32.08 0.71 -4.62
CA VAL A 34 32.70 0.16 -5.83
C VAL A 34 32.86 1.28 -6.85
N LYS A 35 34.11 1.63 -7.12
CA LYS A 35 34.56 2.53 -8.18
C LYS A 35 34.12 1.98 -9.55
N SER A 36 33.42 2.79 -10.33
CA SER A 36 33.13 2.56 -11.74
C SER A 36 34.41 2.60 -12.56
N ALA A 37 34.61 1.59 -13.40
CA ALA A 37 35.57 1.61 -14.51
C ALA A 37 34.78 1.69 -15.83
N ASP A 38 35.06 2.72 -16.62
CA ASP A 38 34.64 2.88 -18.01
C ASP A 38 35.41 1.91 -18.92
N GLU A 39 34.73 1.34 -19.94
CA GLU A 39 34.94 1.64 -21.36
C GLU A 39 34.17 0.67 -22.29
N GLY A 40 33.37 1.25 -23.19
CA GLY A 40 33.28 0.87 -24.62
C GLY A 40 32.56 -0.41 -25.07
N GLY A 41 31.46 -0.25 -25.82
CA GLY A 41 31.01 -1.25 -26.82
C GLY A 41 29.50 -1.36 -27.06
N LEU A 42 29.02 -0.78 -28.16
CA LEU A 42 27.68 -0.95 -28.73
C LEU A 42 27.42 -2.39 -29.21
N VAL A 43 26.32 -3.03 -28.77
CA VAL A 43 25.46 -3.90 -29.60
C VAL A 43 24.04 -3.90 -29.00
N ALA A 44 23.04 -3.63 -29.84
CA ALA A 44 21.63 -3.85 -29.53
C ALA A 44 21.28 -5.33 -29.71
N ASP A 45 20.63 -5.99 -28.75
CA ASP A 45 19.50 -6.88 -29.05
C ASP A 45 18.68 -7.35 -27.84
N GLN A 46 17.40 -7.57 -28.13
CA GLN A 46 16.45 -8.55 -27.58
C GLN A 46 16.05 -8.57 -26.10
N ALA A 47 14.76 -8.24 -25.91
CA ALA A 47 13.94 -8.64 -24.79
C ALA A 47 13.96 -10.17 -24.61
N THR A 48 14.58 -10.63 -23.52
CA THR A 48 14.41 -11.99 -23.01
C THR A 48 13.80 -11.92 -21.62
N VAL A 49 12.59 -12.46 -21.52
CA VAL A 49 11.92 -12.80 -20.26
C VAL A 49 12.72 -13.95 -19.64
N GLY A 50 13.72 -13.62 -18.84
CA GLY A 50 14.54 -14.58 -18.09
C GLY A 50 13.93 -14.89 -16.73
N SER A 51 13.71 -16.17 -16.47
CA SER A 51 13.37 -16.74 -15.17
C SER A 51 14.51 -16.51 -14.17
N ASP A 52 14.34 -15.60 -13.21
CA ASP A 52 15.35 -15.39 -12.17
C ASP A 52 15.15 -16.36 -11.01
N SER A 53 16.01 -17.37 -11.01
CA SER A 53 16.50 -18.04 -9.81
C SER A 53 17.01 -17.01 -8.79
N MET A 54 16.88 -17.30 -7.50
CA MET A 54 17.63 -16.57 -6.47
C MET A 54 19.13 -16.71 -6.76
N ASP A 55 19.74 -15.69 -7.34
CA ASP A 55 21.16 -15.67 -7.65
C ASP A 55 21.98 -15.53 -6.35
N LEU A 56 22.32 -16.68 -5.77
CA LEU A 56 23.32 -16.84 -4.73
C LEU A 56 24.70 -16.79 -5.39
N VAL A 57 25.24 -15.59 -5.62
CA VAL A 57 26.66 -15.45 -5.95
C VAL A 57 27.44 -15.40 -4.64
N GLY A 58 27.84 -16.58 -4.15
CA GLY A 58 28.75 -16.79 -3.03
C GLY A 58 28.26 -16.28 -1.68
N ASP A 59 27.52 -17.09 -0.92
CA ASP A 59 27.17 -16.95 0.51
C ASP A 59 26.67 -15.57 1.02
N ARG A 60 26.39 -14.62 0.13
CA ARG A 60 25.96 -13.26 0.45
C ARG A 60 24.64 -12.99 -0.24
N VAL A 61 23.66 -12.56 0.55
CA VAL A 61 22.36 -12.11 0.04
C VAL A 61 22.57 -10.80 -0.71
N VAL A 62 22.31 -10.79 -2.02
CA VAL A 62 22.31 -9.57 -2.82
C VAL A 62 21.06 -8.77 -2.48
N TYR A 63 21.24 -7.63 -1.84
CA TYR A 63 20.17 -6.64 -1.64
C TYR A 63 19.99 -5.81 -2.92
N ASN A 64 18.81 -5.22 -3.12
CA ASN A 64 18.49 -4.35 -4.26
C ASN A 64 18.36 -5.09 -5.61
N THR A 65 17.56 -6.15 -5.66
CA THR A 65 17.36 -6.96 -6.88
C THR A 65 16.10 -6.57 -7.66
N LEU A 66 15.26 -5.67 -7.14
CA LEU A 66 13.96 -5.36 -7.74
C LEU A 66 14.09 -4.41 -8.93
N GLY A 67 13.71 -4.87 -10.12
CA GLY A 67 13.58 -4.03 -11.32
C GLY A 67 12.35 -3.12 -11.26
N TRP A 68 12.38 -1.97 -11.94
CA TRP A 68 11.31 -0.96 -11.88
C TRP A 68 9.93 -1.46 -12.36
N VAL A 69 9.89 -2.37 -13.35
CA VAL A 69 8.64 -2.99 -13.82
C VAL A 69 8.06 -3.89 -12.74
N LYS A 70 8.90 -4.76 -12.13
CA LYS A 70 8.47 -5.63 -11.02
C LYS A 70 7.99 -4.78 -9.84
N ALA A 71 8.67 -3.67 -9.52
CA ALA A 71 8.23 -2.72 -8.51
C ALA A 71 6.86 -2.10 -8.84
N ALA A 72 6.64 -1.66 -10.08
CA ALA A 72 5.34 -1.14 -10.53
C ALA A 72 4.23 -2.18 -10.36
N LEU A 73 4.46 -3.43 -10.80
CA LEU A 73 3.49 -4.52 -10.66
C LEU A 73 3.16 -4.84 -9.20
N ILE A 74 4.14 -4.80 -8.30
CA ILE A 74 3.92 -4.97 -6.87
C ILE A 74 3.08 -3.82 -6.31
N MET A 75 3.39 -2.57 -6.67
CA MET A 75 2.59 -1.41 -6.23
C MET A 75 1.16 -1.46 -6.78
N ILE A 76 0.98 -1.90 -8.02
CA ILE A 76 -0.34 -2.07 -8.66
C ILE A 76 -1.13 -3.15 -7.91
N ALA A 77 -0.49 -4.28 -7.60
CA ALA A 77 -1.10 -5.37 -6.84
C ALA A 77 -1.59 -4.93 -5.45
N GLU A 78 -0.82 -4.08 -4.78
CA GLU A 78 -1.20 -3.49 -3.50
C GLU A 78 -2.39 -2.52 -3.63
N THR A 79 -2.35 -1.65 -4.64
CA THR A 79 -3.30 -0.52 -4.79
C THR A 79 -4.67 -0.97 -5.34
N ILE A 80 -4.71 -1.94 -6.26
CA ILE A 80 -5.96 -2.36 -6.94
C ILE A 80 -6.91 -3.19 -6.03
N SER A 81 -6.45 -3.66 -4.87
CA SER A 81 -7.17 -4.65 -4.05
C SER A 81 -8.61 -4.27 -3.62
N LEU A 82 -8.80 -3.41 -2.62
CA LEU A 82 -10.15 -3.15 -2.07
C LEU A 82 -10.83 -1.90 -2.62
N GLY A 83 -10.05 -0.87 -2.98
CA GLY A 83 -10.58 0.44 -3.36
C GLY A 83 -11.51 0.37 -4.56
N ILE A 84 -11.14 -0.43 -5.56
CA ILE A 84 -11.85 -0.53 -6.85
C ILE A 84 -13.31 -1.00 -6.70
N LEU A 85 -13.58 -1.85 -5.71
CA LEU A 85 -14.91 -2.41 -5.49
C LEU A 85 -15.89 -1.39 -4.91
N SER A 86 -15.43 -0.26 -4.41
CA SER A 86 -16.27 0.82 -3.88
C SER A 86 -16.54 1.92 -4.91
N LEU A 87 -15.70 2.06 -5.93
CA LEU A 87 -15.76 3.18 -6.88
C LEU A 87 -17.06 3.25 -7.71
N PRO A 88 -17.67 2.14 -8.17
CA PRO A 88 -18.98 2.22 -8.81
C PRO A 88 -20.05 2.87 -7.92
N ALA A 89 -20.06 2.56 -6.62
CA ALA A 89 -20.96 3.16 -5.65
C ALA A 89 -20.64 4.64 -5.36
N VAL A 90 -19.37 5.03 -5.49
CA VAL A 90 -19.00 6.45 -5.47
C VAL A 90 -19.69 7.19 -6.62
N LEU A 91 -19.64 6.66 -7.84
CA LEU A 91 -20.29 7.28 -9.00
C LEU A 91 -21.82 7.33 -8.86
N ALA A 92 -22.44 6.36 -8.20
CA ALA A 92 -23.85 6.46 -7.83
C ALA A 92 -24.11 7.60 -6.82
N ALA A 93 -23.22 7.78 -5.84
CA ALA A 93 -23.37 8.80 -4.82
C ALA A 93 -23.21 10.24 -5.36
N ILE A 94 -22.29 10.50 -6.28
CA ILE A 94 -21.99 11.88 -6.74
C ILE A 94 -22.24 12.14 -8.22
N GLY A 95 -22.31 11.09 -9.05
CA GLY A 95 -22.55 11.16 -10.48
C GLY A 95 -21.32 10.82 -11.31
N LEU A 96 -21.52 10.56 -12.60
CA LEU A 96 -20.44 10.22 -13.54
C LEU A 96 -19.39 11.33 -13.65
N VAL A 97 -19.82 12.57 -13.90
CA VAL A 97 -18.92 13.70 -14.16
C VAL A 97 -18.04 14.04 -12.95
N PRO A 98 -18.61 14.34 -11.76
CA PRO A 98 -17.78 14.62 -10.59
C PRO A 98 -17.01 13.38 -10.11
N GLY A 99 -17.57 12.18 -10.24
CA GLY A 99 -16.90 10.93 -9.88
C GLY A 99 -15.62 10.71 -10.68
N ILE A 100 -15.69 10.78 -12.02
CA ILE A 100 -14.53 10.65 -12.90
C ILE A 100 -13.52 11.77 -12.64
N LEU A 101 -13.99 13.02 -12.47
CA LEU A 101 -13.13 14.15 -12.18
C LEU A 101 -12.31 13.92 -10.90
N PHE A 102 -12.95 13.49 -9.81
CA PHE A 102 -12.25 13.21 -8.56
C PHE A 102 -11.30 12.03 -8.67
N ILE A 103 -11.67 10.95 -9.38
CA ILE A 103 -10.76 9.82 -9.63
C ILE A 103 -9.48 10.32 -10.34
N VAL A 104 -9.60 11.19 -11.35
CA VAL A 104 -8.45 11.75 -12.06
C VAL A 104 -7.65 12.70 -11.18
N VAL A 105 -8.31 13.65 -10.52
CA VAL A 105 -7.63 14.67 -9.69
C VAL A 105 -6.86 14.02 -8.55
N PHE A 106 -7.47 13.09 -7.82
CA PHE A 106 -6.79 12.40 -6.73
C PHE A 106 -5.68 11.46 -7.23
N GLY A 107 -5.82 10.83 -8.40
CA GLY A 107 -4.73 10.07 -9.01
C GLY A 107 -3.54 10.95 -9.40
N LEU A 108 -3.79 12.14 -9.96
CA LEU A 108 -2.72 13.12 -10.26
C LEU A 108 -2.06 13.65 -8.98
N MET A 109 -2.84 13.93 -7.94
CA MET A 109 -2.31 14.33 -6.63
C MET A 109 -1.51 13.19 -5.96
N SER A 110 -1.96 11.95 -6.09
CA SER A 110 -1.25 10.74 -5.63
C SER A 110 0.09 10.58 -6.35
N THR A 111 0.11 10.82 -7.67
CA THR A 111 1.34 10.82 -8.47
C THR A 111 2.32 11.89 -7.97
N TYR A 112 1.84 13.12 -7.75
CA TYR A 112 2.66 14.22 -7.23
C TYR A 112 3.26 13.87 -5.85
N THR A 113 2.43 13.44 -4.92
CA THR A 113 2.83 13.13 -3.54
C THR A 113 3.72 11.90 -3.46
N GLY A 114 3.50 10.88 -4.29
CA GLY A 114 4.41 9.75 -4.46
C GLY A 114 5.79 10.18 -4.95
N PHE A 115 5.85 11.14 -5.87
CA PHE A 115 7.11 11.72 -6.34
C PHE A 115 7.81 12.55 -5.25
N VAL A 116 7.06 13.21 -4.36
CA VAL A 116 7.62 13.90 -3.19
C VAL A 116 8.26 12.90 -2.22
N VAL A 117 7.59 11.79 -1.91
CA VAL A 117 8.17 10.73 -1.06
C VAL A 117 9.47 10.21 -1.65
N TYR A 118 9.51 9.99 -2.97
CA TYR A 118 10.72 9.62 -3.69
C TYR A 118 11.85 10.66 -3.52
N GLN A 119 11.58 11.95 -3.75
CA GLN A 119 12.59 13.00 -3.58
C GLN A 119 13.15 13.03 -2.16
N PHE A 120 12.28 12.92 -1.15
CA PHE A 120 12.69 12.90 0.24
C PHE A 120 13.57 11.68 0.54
N LYS A 121 13.18 10.49 0.07
CA LYS A 121 13.95 9.25 0.23
C LYS A 121 15.31 9.30 -0.49
N MET A 122 15.39 9.93 -1.67
CA MET A 122 16.66 10.12 -2.37
C MET A 122 17.59 11.09 -1.64
N LYS A 123 17.03 12.12 -0.96
CA LYS A 123 17.81 13.04 -0.12
C LYS A 123 18.24 12.39 1.19
N TYR A 124 17.41 11.52 1.75
CA TYR A 124 17.66 10.80 3.00
C TYR A 124 17.56 9.28 2.77
N PRO A 125 18.61 8.63 2.22
CA PRO A 125 18.59 7.20 1.90
C PRO A 125 18.28 6.30 3.09
N GLY A 126 18.55 6.74 4.32
CA GLY A 126 18.24 6.02 5.56
C GLY A 126 16.74 6.00 5.95
N MET A 127 15.86 6.70 5.23
CA MET A 127 14.42 6.70 5.51
C MET A 127 13.79 5.33 5.24
N ILE A 128 13.44 4.58 6.27
CA ILE A 128 12.87 3.23 6.15
C ILE A 128 11.34 3.22 5.99
N SER A 129 10.67 4.28 6.46
CA SER A 129 9.22 4.43 6.45
C SER A 129 8.85 5.91 6.41
N ILE A 130 7.59 6.22 6.08
CA ILE A 130 7.07 7.60 6.15
C ILE A 130 7.22 8.15 7.57
N ALA A 131 6.96 7.36 8.59
CA ALA A 131 7.12 7.82 9.97
C ALA A 131 8.56 8.18 10.35
N HIS A 132 9.56 7.43 9.85
CA HIS A 132 10.95 7.82 10.00
C HIS A 132 11.26 9.12 9.23
N GLY A 133 10.68 9.30 8.04
CA GLY A 133 10.76 10.57 7.31
C GLY A 133 10.17 11.75 8.11
N MET A 134 9.04 11.52 8.78
CA MET A 134 8.41 12.51 9.64
C MET A 134 9.24 12.80 10.90
N GLU A 135 9.97 11.81 11.42
CA GLU A 135 10.97 12.01 12.47
C GLU A 135 12.08 12.96 12.02
N LEU A 136 12.62 12.72 10.82
CA LEU A 136 13.69 13.53 10.24
C LEU A 136 13.23 14.98 9.99
N ALA A 137 11.99 15.16 9.54
CA ALA A 137 11.43 16.47 9.22
C ALA A 137 10.96 17.28 10.44
N PHE A 138 10.30 16.63 11.41
CA PHE A 138 9.59 17.30 12.51
C PHE A 138 9.99 16.80 13.91
N GLY A 139 11.00 15.95 14.00
CA GLY A 139 11.45 15.34 15.26
C GLY A 139 10.51 14.25 15.76
N ARG A 140 10.70 13.87 17.03
CA ARG A 140 10.03 12.71 17.63
C ARG A 140 8.50 12.79 17.60
N SER A 141 7.92 13.99 17.72
CA SER A 141 6.47 14.17 17.63
C SER A 141 5.91 13.79 16.26
N GLY A 142 6.60 14.16 15.17
CA GLY A 142 6.23 13.79 13.80
C GLY A 142 6.19 12.27 13.60
N ARG A 143 7.18 11.55 14.17
CA ARG A 143 7.21 10.09 14.15
C ARG A 143 5.99 9.48 14.83
N TRP A 144 5.72 9.87 16.07
CA TRP A 144 4.59 9.34 16.85
C TRP A 144 3.25 9.54 16.14
N VAL A 145 3.02 10.72 15.56
CA VAL A 145 1.78 11.00 14.82
C VAL A 145 1.65 10.07 13.62
N ALA A 146 2.70 9.94 12.81
CA ALA A 146 2.67 9.07 11.62
C ALA A 146 2.53 7.59 11.97
N GLU A 147 3.22 7.12 13.01
CA GLU A 147 3.16 5.75 13.51
C GLU A 147 1.75 5.38 14.00
N ILE A 148 1.18 6.17 14.90
CA ILE A 148 -0.17 5.93 15.43
C ILE A 148 -1.21 5.97 14.30
N THR A 149 -1.09 6.94 13.38
CA THR A 149 -2.00 7.05 12.23
C THR A 149 -1.90 5.80 11.34
N GLN A 150 -0.69 5.28 11.11
CA GLN A 150 -0.48 4.06 10.33
C GLN A 150 -1.14 2.85 10.99
N ASP A 151 -0.93 2.68 12.28
CA ASP A 151 -1.41 1.50 13.01
C ASP A 151 -2.93 1.47 13.09
N LEU A 152 -3.55 2.62 13.35
CA LEU A 152 -5.00 2.76 13.29
C LEU A 152 -5.52 2.46 11.88
N MET A 153 -4.87 3.00 10.85
CA MET A 153 -5.26 2.72 9.46
C MET A 153 -5.23 1.22 9.15
N LEU A 154 -4.15 0.54 9.50
CA LEU A 154 -3.98 -0.89 9.24
C LEU A 154 -5.05 -1.73 9.95
N VAL A 155 -5.34 -1.44 11.23
CA VAL A 155 -6.36 -2.16 12.00
C VAL A 155 -7.76 -1.93 11.40
N PHE A 156 -8.09 -0.73 10.95
CA PHE A 156 -9.37 -0.49 10.28
C PHE A 156 -9.44 -1.18 8.90
N ILE A 157 -8.35 -1.25 8.14
CA ILE A 157 -8.35 -2.00 6.88
C ILE A 157 -8.48 -3.51 7.15
N MET A 158 -7.88 -4.04 8.21
CA MET A 158 -8.14 -5.42 8.66
C MET A 158 -9.63 -5.62 8.94
N ALA A 159 -10.29 -4.67 9.61
CA ALA A 159 -11.74 -4.70 9.83
C ALA A 159 -12.51 -4.70 8.49
N ALA A 160 -12.08 -3.92 7.50
CA ALA A 160 -12.68 -3.89 6.17
C ALA A 160 -12.61 -5.26 5.46
N HIS A 161 -11.50 -5.98 5.63
CA HIS A 161 -11.33 -7.35 5.13
C HIS A 161 -12.28 -8.34 5.83
N ILE A 162 -12.53 -8.18 7.13
CA ILE A 162 -13.51 -8.99 7.86
C ILE A 162 -14.94 -8.71 7.36
N VAL A 163 -15.29 -7.44 7.15
CA VAL A 163 -16.61 -7.06 6.62
C VAL A 163 -16.82 -7.65 5.22
N ILE A 164 -15.88 -7.46 4.29
CA ILE A 164 -16.03 -8.01 2.93
C ILE A 164 -16.03 -9.54 2.91
N PHE A 165 -15.28 -10.20 3.81
CA PHE A 165 -15.35 -11.64 3.99
C PHE A 165 -16.77 -12.09 4.36
N SER A 166 -17.41 -11.39 5.31
CA SER A 166 -18.79 -11.69 5.69
C SER A 166 -19.78 -11.48 4.53
N VAL A 167 -19.60 -10.44 3.72
CA VAL A 167 -20.42 -10.18 2.53
C VAL A 167 -20.24 -11.29 1.48
N ALA A 168 -19.01 -11.74 1.26
CA ALA A 168 -18.70 -12.83 0.34
C ALA A 168 -19.36 -14.13 0.79
N PHE A 169 -19.21 -14.52 2.05
CA PHE A 169 -19.79 -15.77 2.57
C PHE A 169 -21.32 -15.72 2.69
N ASN A 170 -21.90 -14.58 3.06
CA ASN A 170 -23.35 -14.36 2.97
C ASN A 170 -23.86 -14.61 1.55
N SER A 171 -23.14 -14.11 0.54
CA SER A 171 -23.50 -14.27 -0.88
C SER A 171 -23.33 -15.70 -1.37
N LEU A 172 -22.27 -16.39 -0.95
CA LEU A 172 -21.95 -17.76 -1.37
C LEU A 172 -22.89 -18.79 -0.75
N THR A 173 -23.25 -18.60 0.52
CA THR A 173 -24.03 -19.57 1.31
C THR A 173 -25.52 -19.23 1.40
N GLU A 174 -25.94 -18.12 0.79
CA GLU A 174 -27.31 -17.59 0.91
C GLU A 174 -27.72 -17.34 2.37
N HIS A 175 -26.82 -16.68 3.12
CA HIS A 175 -27.03 -16.33 4.54
C HIS A 175 -27.25 -17.56 5.46
N ALA A 176 -26.45 -18.63 5.28
CA ALA A 176 -26.60 -19.86 6.07
C ALA A 176 -26.42 -19.66 7.60
N ILE A 177 -25.62 -18.68 8.02
CA ILE A 177 -25.47 -18.27 9.42
C ILE A 177 -25.50 -16.74 9.52
N CYS A 178 -25.59 -16.20 10.74
CA CYS A 178 -25.65 -14.76 10.93
C CYS A 178 -24.35 -14.06 10.47
N THR A 179 -24.48 -12.82 9.99
CA THR A 179 -23.36 -12.06 9.43
C THR A 179 -22.22 -11.86 10.43
N THR A 180 -22.54 -11.66 11.71
CA THR A 180 -21.55 -11.56 12.79
C THR A 180 -20.75 -12.85 12.97
N ALA A 181 -21.37 -14.02 12.81
CA ALA A 181 -20.67 -15.30 12.85
C ALA A 181 -19.71 -15.44 11.66
N PHE A 182 -20.11 -15.00 10.46
CA PHE A 182 -19.18 -14.93 9.32
C PHE A 182 -18.03 -13.94 9.54
N MET A 183 -18.26 -12.81 10.21
CA MET A 183 -17.18 -11.89 10.60
C MET A 183 -16.20 -12.56 11.57
N ALA A 184 -16.71 -13.27 12.58
CA ALA A 184 -15.86 -14.01 13.52
C ALA A 184 -15.05 -15.11 12.81
N MET A 185 -15.66 -15.82 11.87
CA MET A 185 -14.98 -16.80 11.01
C MET A 185 -13.89 -16.16 10.16
N GLY A 186 -14.16 -15.01 9.54
CA GLY A 186 -13.18 -14.28 8.73
C GLY A 186 -11.98 -13.80 9.54
N ALA A 187 -12.21 -13.31 10.76
CA ALA A 187 -11.16 -12.95 11.70
C ALA A 187 -10.34 -14.17 12.13
N PHE A 188 -11.00 -15.29 12.43
CA PHE A 188 -10.34 -16.52 12.86
C PHE A 188 -9.48 -17.16 11.75
N VAL A 189 -10.03 -17.28 10.54
CA VAL A 189 -9.29 -17.80 9.38
C VAL A 189 -8.07 -16.92 9.09
N SER A 190 -8.27 -15.60 9.05
CA SER A 190 -7.16 -14.67 8.78
C SER A 190 -6.12 -14.67 9.90
N PHE A 191 -6.52 -14.85 11.16
CA PHE A 191 -5.61 -15.06 12.30
C PHE A 191 -4.73 -16.30 12.10
N LEU A 192 -5.32 -17.44 11.74
CA LEU A 192 -4.59 -18.69 11.52
C LEU A 192 -3.57 -18.55 10.39
N VAL A 193 -3.97 -17.93 9.28
CA VAL A 193 -3.08 -17.70 8.12
C VAL A 193 -1.97 -16.68 8.44
N SER A 194 -2.22 -15.77 9.39
CA SER A 194 -1.22 -14.79 9.85
C SER A 194 -0.22 -15.33 10.89
N LEU A 195 -0.37 -16.57 11.37
CA LEU A 195 0.53 -17.15 12.39
C LEU A 195 2.01 -17.20 11.98
N PRO A 196 2.38 -17.52 10.72
CA PRO A 196 3.76 -17.48 10.29
C PRO A 196 4.32 -16.04 10.32
N ARG A 197 5.36 -15.80 11.13
CA ARG A 197 5.99 -14.47 11.27
C ARG A 197 6.57 -13.91 9.97
N THR A 198 6.94 -14.80 9.05
CA THR A 198 7.57 -14.46 7.77
C THR A 198 6.74 -15.00 6.62
N MET A 199 6.19 -14.11 5.79
CA MET A 199 5.69 -14.47 4.47
C MET A 199 6.89 -14.57 3.52
N LYS A 200 7.61 -15.70 3.56
CA LYS A 200 8.58 -16.01 2.51
C LYS A 200 7.79 -16.11 1.20
N GLY A 201 8.10 -15.26 0.22
CA GLY A 201 7.33 -15.17 -1.02
C GLY A 201 6.14 -14.21 -0.97
N ASN A 202 6.16 -13.18 -0.11
CA ASN A 202 5.11 -12.14 -0.04
C ASN A 202 4.75 -11.54 -1.41
N SER A 203 5.73 -11.41 -2.31
CA SER A 203 5.52 -10.96 -3.69
C SER A 203 4.59 -11.89 -4.50
N TYR A 204 4.77 -13.21 -4.40
CA TYR A 204 3.92 -14.19 -5.08
C TYR A 204 2.48 -14.17 -4.55
N PHE A 205 2.30 -14.10 -3.22
CA PHE A 205 0.98 -13.96 -2.62
C PHE A 205 0.29 -12.67 -3.04
N SER A 206 1.03 -11.56 -3.10
CA SER A 206 0.50 -10.26 -3.55
C SER A 206 0.08 -10.31 -5.03
N MET A 207 0.90 -10.92 -5.91
CA MET A 207 0.55 -11.10 -7.33
C MET A 207 -0.67 -12.01 -7.50
N PHE A 208 -0.76 -13.11 -6.76
CA PHE A 208 -1.91 -14.00 -6.78
C PHE A 208 -3.19 -13.31 -6.29
N SER A 209 -3.08 -12.51 -5.22
CA SER A 209 -4.17 -11.65 -4.73
C SER A 209 -4.61 -10.67 -5.82
N CYS A 210 -3.68 -9.96 -6.46
CA CYS A 210 -4.04 -9.05 -7.55
C CYS A 210 -4.75 -9.75 -8.72
N ALA A 211 -4.28 -10.95 -9.11
CA ALA A 211 -4.93 -11.71 -10.17
C ALA A 211 -6.35 -12.15 -9.76
N SER A 212 -6.51 -12.63 -8.52
CA SER A 212 -7.79 -13.04 -7.95
C SER A 212 -8.82 -11.91 -7.98
N ILE A 213 -8.47 -10.70 -7.52
CA ILE A 213 -9.41 -9.57 -7.53
C ILE A 213 -9.68 -9.03 -8.93
N ALA A 214 -8.67 -9.01 -9.81
CA ALA A 214 -8.86 -8.60 -11.19
C ALA A 214 -9.85 -9.53 -11.90
N THR A 215 -9.66 -10.85 -11.79
CA THR A 215 -10.59 -11.85 -12.34
C THR A 215 -12.00 -11.68 -11.76
N ALA A 216 -12.13 -11.56 -10.44
CA ALA A 216 -13.43 -11.36 -9.80
C ALA A 216 -14.15 -10.10 -10.31
N THR A 217 -13.39 -9.01 -10.49
CA THR A 217 -13.90 -7.73 -10.98
C THR A 217 -14.35 -7.83 -12.44
N PHE A 218 -13.56 -8.44 -13.33
CA PHE A 218 -13.94 -8.64 -14.73
C PHE A 218 -15.16 -9.56 -14.87
N VAL A 219 -15.23 -10.64 -14.10
CA VAL A 219 -16.39 -11.55 -14.09
C VAL A 219 -17.66 -10.79 -13.68
N ALA A 220 -17.61 -10.03 -12.58
CA ALA A 220 -18.74 -9.23 -12.13
C ALA A 220 -19.14 -8.16 -13.16
N MET A 221 -18.15 -7.42 -13.70
CA MET A 221 -18.38 -6.37 -14.68
C MET A 221 -19.05 -6.90 -15.95
N ILE A 222 -18.53 -7.99 -16.54
CA ILE A 222 -19.11 -8.61 -17.74
C ILE A 222 -20.54 -9.09 -17.46
N GLY A 223 -20.78 -9.76 -16.32
CA GLY A 223 -22.12 -10.22 -15.98
C GLY A 223 -23.12 -9.09 -15.73
N ILE A 224 -22.68 -7.97 -15.16
CA ILE A 224 -23.52 -6.76 -14.99
C ILE A 224 -23.82 -6.13 -16.36
N CYS A 225 -22.85 -6.07 -17.28
CA CYS A 225 -23.08 -5.57 -18.65
C CYS A 225 -24.10 -6.40 -19.44
N ILE A 226 -24.16 -7.71 -19.19
CA ILE A 226 -25.10 -8.62 -19.84
C ILE A 226 -26.49 -8.51 -19.20
N SER A 227 -26.56 -8.52 -17.86
CA SER A 227 -27.84 -8.50 -17.14
C SER A 227 -28.50 -7.13 -17.07
N ARG A 228 -27.73 -6.04 -17.18
CA ARG A 228 -28.19 -4.65 -17.26
C ARG A 228 -29.24 -4.25 -16.20
N PRO A 229 -29.04 -4.58 -14.90
CA PRO A 229 -30.10 -4.48 -13.90
C PRO A 229 -30.59 -3.05 -13.63
N GLY A 230 -29.80 -2.02 -13.94
CA GLY A 230 -30.18 -0.61 -13.76
C GLY A 230 -29.79 0.26 -14.96
N TYR A 231 -29.75 -0.31 -16.17
CA TYR A 231 -29.39 0.45 -17.37
C TYR A 231 -30.37 1.61 -17.61
N GLY A 232 -29.82 2.78 -17.92
CA GLY A 232 -30.60 4.02 -18.09
C GLY A 232 -30.95 4.75 -16.78
N GLN A 233 -30.57 4.21 -15.62
CA GLN A 233 -30.77 4.84 -14.30
C GLN A 233 -29.49 5.56 -13.81
N THR A 234 -28.60 5.98 -14.70
CA THR A 234 -27.39 6.71 -14.32
C THR A 234 -27.58 8.21 -14.46
N HIS A 235 -26.87 8.94 -13.60
CA HIS A 235 -26.87 10.39 -13.62
C HIS A 235 -25.48 10.94 -13.95
N ALA A 236 -25.44 11.92 -14.85
CA ALA A 236 -24.22 12.67 -15.14
C ALA A 236 -23.74 13.41 -13.89
N ILE A 237 -24.68 14.04 -13.18
CA ILE A 237 -24.51 14.64 -11.85
C ILE A 237 -25.66 14.12 -11.00
N THR A 238 -25.38 13.55 -9.83
CA THR A 238 -26.44 13.00 -8.98
C THR A 238 -27.34 14.13 -8.45
N PRO A 239 -28.66 14.07 -8.66
CA PRO A 239 -29.61 15.05 -8.14
C PRO A 239 -29.49 15.24 -6.62
N SER A 240 -29.71 16.46 -6.13
CA SER A 240 -29.64 16.79 -4.69
C SER A 240 -30.62 16.01 -3.82
N GLY A 241 -31.73 15.51 -4.39
CA GLY A 241 -32.65 14.62 -3.69
C GLY A 241 -32.12 13.19 -3.45
N LEU A 242 -31.10 12.76 -4.20
CA LEU A 242 -30.54 11.41 -4.14
C LEU A 242 -29.22 11.34 -3.36
N THR A 243 -28.54 12.48 -3.18
CA THR A 243 -27.26 12.57 -2.48
C THR A 243 -27.27 13.65 -1.41
N SER A 244 -26.71 13.31 -0.25
CA SER A 244 -26.45 14.28 0.83
C SER A 244 -24.97 14.63 0.84
N PHE A 245 -24.63 15.80 1.40
CA PHE A 245 -23.23 16.19 1.59
C PHE A 245 -22.40 15.09 2.26
N THR A 246 -23.00 14.44 3.27
CA THR A 246 -22.44 13.30 3.97
C THR A 246 -22.13 12.11 3.04
N LYS A 247 -23.08 11.70 2.19
CA LYS A 247 -22.86 10.60 1.24
C LYS A 247 -21.75 10.96 0.25
N ALA A 248 -21.73 12.20 -0.23
CA ALA A 248 -20.69 12.71 -1.13
C ALA A 248 -19.30 12.72 -0.46
N ALA A 249 -19.20 13.15 0.80
CA ALA A 249 -17.95 13.18 1.55
C ALA A 249 -17.36 11.78 1.79
N VAL A 250 -18.21 10.81 2.15
CA VAL A 250 -17.82 9.39 2.28
C VAL A 250 -17.34 8.86 0.93
N ALA A 251 -18.03 9.20 -0.16
CA ALA A 251 -17.69 8.76 -1.50
C ALA A 251 -16.32 9.31 -1.96
N VAL A 252 -16.08 10.61 -1.77
CA VAL A 252 -14.79 11.25 -2.05
C VAL A 252 -13.66 10.64 -1.22
N SER A 253 -13.90 10.39 0.06
CA SER A 253 -12.90 9.79 0.95
C SER A 253 -12.54 8.36 0.55
N SER A 254 -13.51 7.57 0.06
CA SER A 254 -13.25 6.25 -0.51
C SER A 254 -12.38 6.30 -1.77
N ILE A 255 -12.52 7.34 -2.62
CA ILE A 255 -11.59 7.55 -3.75
C ILE A 255 -10.17 7.78 -3.24
N ILE A 256 -10.00 8.63 -2.23
CA ILE A 256 -8.67 8.93 -1.67
C ILE A 256 -8.04 7.67 -1.09
N LEU A 257 -8.82 6.85 -0.39
CA LEU A 257 -8.34 5.56 0.10
C LEU A 257 -7.90 4.61 -1.02
N ALA A 258 -8.58 4.63 -2.17
CA ALA A 258 -8.21 3.80 -3.31
C ALA A 258 -6.80 4.11 -3.84
N TYR A 259 -6.33 5.35 -3.71
CA TYR A 259 -4.96 5.74 -4.09
C TYR A 259 -3.93 5.61 -2.97
N ASN A 260 -4.26 4.95 -1.87
CA ASN A 260 -3.37 4.86 -0.73
C ASN A 260 -2.32 3.73 -0.89
N GLY A 261 -1.24 4.01 -1.62
CA GLY A 261 -0.07 3.12 -1.77
C GLY A 261 1.20 3.60 -1.05
N HIS A 262 1.22 4.84 -0.57
CA HIS A 262 2.45 5.55 -0.17
C HIS A 262 3.21 4.90 0.98
N ILE A 263 2.52 4.19 1.87
CA ILE A 263 3.12 3.49 3.02
C ILE A 263 4.25 2.54 2.56
N ALA A 264 4.07 1.88 1.42
CA ALA A 264 5.03 0.90 0.90
C ALA A 264 6.18 1.53 0.10
N TYR A 265 6.04 2.78 -0.38
CA TYR A 265 7.01 3.41 -1.28
C TYR A 265 8.44 3.44 -0.72
N PRO A 266 8.70 3.82 0.55
CA PRO A 266 10.07 3.89 1.07
C PRO A 266 10.77 2.52 1.05
N THR A 267 10.04 1.47 1.39
CA THR A 267 10.53 0.08 1.37
C THR A 267 10.77 -0.37 -0.06
N ILE A 268 9.82 -0.15 -0.97
CA ILE A 268 9.96 -0.54 -2.38
C ILE A 268 11.15 0.18 -3.03
N ILE A 269 11.32 1.48 -2.80
CA ILE A 269 12.46 2.26 -3.31
C ILE A 269 13.78 1.67 -2.79
N SER A 270 13.82 1.26 -1.52
CA SER A 270 15.00 0.62 -0.91
C SER A 270 15.34 -0.73 -1.52
N GLU A 271 14.37 -1.51 -1.98
CA GLU A 271 14.58 -2.82 -2.61
C GLU A 271 14.90 -2.72 -4.12
N MET A 272 14.75 -1.55 -4.73
CA MET A 272 15.01 -1.34 -6.15
C MET A 272 16.50 -1.37 -6.47
N ARG A 273 16.87 -2.09 -7.53
CA ARG A 273 18.25 -2.12 -8.06
C ARG A 273 18.79 -0.74 -8.41
N LYS A 274 17.91 0.11 -8.97
CA LYS A 274 18.19 1.51 -9.28
C LYS A 274 17.05 2.35 -8.72
N PRO A 275 17.18 2.91 -7.51
CA PRO A 275 16.14 3.75 -6.90
C PRO A 275 15.72 4.93 -7.78
N THR A 276 16.63 5.44 -8.62
CA THR A 276 16.37 6.52 -9.58
C THR A 276 15.34 6.18 -10.65
N ASP A 277 15.04 4.90 -10.87
CA ASP A 277 13.99 4.45 -11.80
C ASP A 277 12.59 4.44 -11.16
N PHE A 278 12.44 4.71 -9.85
CA PHE A 278 11.15 4.71 -9.17
C PHE A 278 10.09 5.62 -9.84
N PRO A 279 10.41 6.83 -10.34
CA PRO A 279 9.42 7.65 -11.05
C PRO A 279 8.80 6.97 -12.27
N LYS A 280 9.55 6.10 -12.97
CA LYS A 280 9.00 5.30 -14.09
C LYS A 280 7.97 4.30 -13.59
N ALA A 281 8.26 3.64 -12.47
CA ALA A 281 7.35 2.70 -11.83
C ALA A 281 6.08 3.41 -11.30
N LEU A 282 6.23 4.59 -10.72
CA LEU A 282 5.12 5.42 -10.22
C LEU A 282 4.20 5.89 -11.36
N ILE A 283 4.74 6.38 -12.47
CA ILE A 283 3.93 6.80 -13.62
C ILE A 283 3.14 5.62 -14.19
N LEU A 284 3.78 4.44 -14.30
CA LEU A 284 3.10 3.23 -14.77
C LEU A 284 1.98 2.81 -13.82
N LEU A 285 2.25 2.80 -12.51
CA LEU A 285 1.26 2.52 -11.46
C LEU A 285 0.03 3.42 -11.60
N GLU A 286 0.24 4.73 -11.59
CA GLU A 286 -0.86 5.70 -11.52
C GLU A 286 -1.64 5.75 -12.83
N THR A 287 -0.96 5.69 -13.98
CA THR A 287 -1.64 5.67 -15.29
C THR A 287 -2.55 4.45 -15.42
N LEU A 288 -2.07 3.26 -15.02
CA LEU A 288 -2.87 2.03 -15.07
C LEU A 288 -3.99 2.06 -14.03
N THR A 289 -3.72 2.54 -12.83
CA THR A 289 -4.71 2.60 -11.74
C THR A 289 -5.85 3.55 -12.08
N ILE A 290 -5.55 4.79 -12.52
CA ILE A 290 -6.56 5.77 -12.97
C ILE A 290 -7.41 5.17 -14.10
N SER A 291 -6.77 4.59 -15.13
CA SER A 291 -7.47 4.01 -16.28
C SER A 291 -8.39 2.87 -15.87
N PHE A 292 -7.90 1.97 -15.02
CA PHE A 292 -8.66 0.81 -14.56
C PHE A 292 -9.80 1.20 -13.63
N TYR A 293 -9.57 2.16 -12.74
CA TYR A 293 -10.59 2.70 -11.84
C TYR A 293 -11.72 3.38 -12.60
N ILE A 294 -11.40 4.22 -13.59
CA ILE A 294 -12.43 4.84 -14.45
C ILE A 294 -13.19 3.76 -15.21
N LEU A 295 -12.50 2.81 -15.85
CA LEU A 295 -13.13 1.74 -16.63
C LEU A 295 -14.13 0.95 -15.77
N VAL A 296 -13.70 0.42 -14.64
CA VAL A 296 -14.54 -0.43 -13.78
C VAL A 296 -15.67 0.40 -13.16
N ALA A 297 -15.38 1.59 -12.65
CA ALA A 297 -16.39 2.45 -12.02
C ALA A 297 -17.49 2.85 -13.01
N VAL A 298 -17.10 3.34 -14.20
CA VAL A 298 -18.04 3.81 -15.22
C VAL A 298 -18.85 2.66 -15.78
N VAL A 299 -18.21 1.56 -16.17
CA VAL A 299 -18.91 0.42 -16.79
C VAL A 299 -19.90 -0.19 -15.80
N ILE A 300 -19.48 -0.51 -14.58
CA ILE A 300 -20.40 -1.10 -13.60
C ILE A 300 -21.54 -0.15 -13.29
N TYR A 301 -21.28 1.14 -13.06
CA TYR A 301 -22.35 2.10 -12.76
C TYR A 301 -23.31 2.30 -13.94
N ALA A 302 -22.80 2.39 -15.18
CA ALA A 302 -23.61 2.55 -16.40
C ALA A 302 -24.67 1.45 -16.56
N PHE A 303 -24.34 0.21 -16.16
CA PHE A 303 -25.24 -0.94 -16.30
C PHE A 303 -25.96 -1.33 -15.01
N ALA A 304 -25.40 -1.04 -13.83
CA ALA A 304 -26.01 -1.32 -12.53
C ALA A 304 -26.95 -0.20 -12.04
N GLY A 305 -26.80 1.03 -12.50
CA GLY A 305 -27.65 2.18 -12.14
C GLY A 305 -27.41 2.72 -10.72
N GLN A 306 -28.37 3.48 -10.19
CA GLN A 306 -28.29 4.14 -8.87
C GLN A 306 -28.10 3.18 -7.68
N HIS A 307 -28.51 1.92 -7.82
CA HIS A 307 -28.55 0.95 -6.73
C HIS A 307 -27.35 -0.01 -6.72
N VAL A 308 -26.23 0.39 -7.33
CA VAL A 308 -24.99 -0.37 -7.31
C VAL A 308 -24.53 -0.61 -5.85
N ALA A 309 -24.20 -1.87 -5.54
CA ALA A 309 -23.74 -2.28 -4.23
C ALA A 309 -22.28 -1.87 -3.97
N ALA A 310 -21.92 -1.77 -2.70
CA ALA A 310 -20.53 -1.68 -2.25
C ALA A 310 -20.27 -2.84 -1.27
N PRO A 311 -19.47 -3.86 -1.62
CA PRO A 311 -18.64 -4.00 -2.83
C PRO A 311 -19.45 -4.23 -4.12
N ALA A 312 -18.93 -3.75 -5.25
CA ALA A 312 -19.57 -3.76 -6.56
C ALA A 312 -19.99 -5.15 -7.07
N LEU A 313 -19.27 -6.20 -6.66
CA LEU A 313 -19.59 -7.60 -6.95
C LEU A 313 -21.02 -7.97 -6.55
N GLY A 314 -21.55 -7.33 -5.51
CA GLY A 314 -22.91 -7.53 -5.01
C GLY A 314 -24.02 -7.19 -6.02
N SER A 315 -23.70 -6.37 -7.03
CA SER A 315 -24.65 -5.87 -8.03
C SER A 315 -24.87 -6.84 -9.20
N ALA A 316 -24.06 -7.89 -9.31
CA ALA A 316 -24.22 -8.92 -10.33
C ALA A 316 -25.44 -9.82 -10.05
N SER A 317 -25.92 -10.52 -11.08
CA SER A 317 -26.98 -11.52 -10.93
C SER A 317 -26.61 -12.60 -9.91
N PRO A 318 -27.57 -13.30 -9.27
CA PRO A 318 -27.28 -14.21 -8.16
C PRO A 318 -26.18 -15.23 -8.45
N LEU A 319 -26.20 -15.86 -9.62
CA LEU A 319 -25.17 -16.82 -10.03
C LEU A 319 -23.80 -16.16 -10.24
N VAL A 320 -23.74 -15.06 -11.02
CA VAL A 320 -22.48 -14.37 -11.31
C VAL A 320 -21.88 -13.78 -10.04
N ARG A 321 -22.70 -13.26 -9.13
CA ARG A 321 -22.26 -12.75 -7.83
C ARG A 321 -21.57 -13.83 -7.01
N LYS A 322 -22.12 -15.05 -6.95
CA LYS A 322 -21.46 -16.18 -6.27
C LYS A 322 -20.11 -16.50 -6.90
N ILE A 323 -20.05 -16.59 -8.23
CA ILE A 323 -18.81 -16.87 -8.96
C ILE A 323 -17.76 -15.77 -8.69
N ALA A 324 -18.15 -14.50 -8.78
CA ALA A 324 -17.26 -13.37 -8.55
C ALA A 324 -16.72 -13.35 -7.11
N TYR A 325 -17.58 -13.57 -6.10
CA TYR A 325 -17.10 -13.65 -4.72
C TYR A 325 -16.21 -14.87 -4.46
N ALA A 326 -16.48 -16.01 -5.09
CA ALA A 326 -15.58 -17.17 -5.01
C ALA A 326 -14.17 -16.84 -5.52
N PHE A 327 -14.07 -16.11 -6.64
CA PHE A 327 -12.78 -15.62 -7.13
C PHE A 327 -12.16 -14.54 -6.25
N ALA A 328 -12.94 -13.75 -5.51
CA ALA A 328 -12.44 -12.69 -4.63
C ALA A 328 -11.94 -13.18 -3.26
N VAL A 329 -12.45 -14.32 -2.75
CA VAL A 329 -12.09 -14.87 -1.43
C VAL A 329 -10.57 -14.96 -1.20
N PRO A 330 -9.74 -15.44 -2.14
CA PRO A 330 -8.30 -15.48 -1.94
C PRO A 330 -7.68 -14.10 -1.67
N THR A 331 -8.08 -13.07 -2.43
CA THR A 331 -7.64 -11.68 -2.20
C THR A 331 -8.09 -11.18 -0.84
N ILE A 332 -9.36 -11.42 -0.48
CA ILE A 332 -9.95 -10.97 0.78
C ILE A 332 -9.15 -11.49 1.98
N ILE A 333 -8.67 -12.74 1.92
CA ILE A 333 -7.86 -13.32 3.00
C ILE A 333 -6.41 -12.82 2.91
N VAL A 334 -5.76 -12.94 1.75
CA VAL A 334 -4.33 -12.66 1.59
C VAL A 334 -4.00 -11.19 1.85
N ALA A 335 -4.75 -10.25 1.29
CA ALA A 335 -4.52 -8.82 1.50
C ALA A 335 -4.73 -8.43 2.98
N GLY A 336 -5.75 -8.99 3.64
CA GLY A 336 -5.98 -8.79 5.08
C GLY A 336 -4.84 -9.32 5.95
N VAL A 337 -4.31 -10.50 5.61
CA VAL A 337 -3.17 -11.12 6.31
C VAL A 337 -1.89 -10.29 6.16
N ILE A 338 -1.58 -9.82 4.95
CA ILE A 338 -0.37 -9.00 4.72
C ILE A 338 -0.38 -7.77 5.62
N LEU A 339 -1.51 -7.05 5.66
CA LEU A 339 -1.67 -5.86 6.49
C LEU A 339 -1.63 -6.19 7.99
N ALA A 340 -2.23 -7.31 8.41
CA ALA A 340 -2.16 -7.78 9.78
C ALA A 340 -0.72 -8.10 10.22
N LEU A 341 0.10 -8.66 9.34
CA LEU A 341 1.51 -8.92 9.61
C LEU A 341 2.32 -7.63 9.76
N VAL A 342 2.01 -6.60 8.97
CA VAL A 342 2.65 -5.27 9.09
C VAL A 342 2.26 -4.64 10.43
N ALA A 343 0.96 -4.60 10.76
CA ALA A 343 0.47 -4.06 12.02
C ALA A 343 1.04 -4.82 13.23
N ALA A 344 0.98 -6.15 13.22
CA ALA A 344 1.48 -6.99 14.32
C ALA A 344 2.98 -6.80 14.55
N LYS A 345 3.80 -6.67 13.49
CA LYS A 345 5.24 -6.37 13.62
C LYS A 345 5.47 -5.00 14.23
N GLN A 346 4.66 -4.01 13.87
CA GLN A 346 4.76 -2.68 14.44
C GLN A 346 4.41 -2.68 15.93
N PHE A 347 3.31 -3.31 16.33
CA PHE A 347 2.96 -3.48 17.74
C PHE A 347 4.01 -4.28 18.51
N TYR A 348 4.57 -5.32 17.89
CA TYR A 348 5.67 -6.09 18.47
C TYR A 348 6.88 -5.21 18.74
N ARG A 349 7.20 -4.32 17.81
CA ARG A 349 8.28 -3.35 17.94
C ARG A 349 8.05 -2.42 19.13
N TYR A 350 6.85 -1.87 19.32
CA TYR A 350 6.57 -1.01 20.48
C TYR A 350 6.73 -1.74 21.81
N VAL A 351 6.19 -2.97 21.90
CA VAL A 351 6.26 -3.75 23.14
C VAL A 351 7.71 -4.13 23.45
N TRP A 352 8.44 -4.69 22.48
CA TRP A 352 9.75 -5.29 22.75
C TRP A 352 10.91 -4.31 22.55
N GLU A 353 10.90 -3.46 21.52
CA GLU A 353 11.98 -2.50 21.27
C GLU A 353 11.83 -1.23 22.11
N ASP A 354 10.62 -0.66 22.17
CA ASP A 354 10.42 0.65 22.80
C ASP A 354 10.12 0.58 24.29
N TRP A 355 9.28 -0.35 24.74
CA TRP A 355 8.95 -0.50 26.16
C TRP A 355 9.97 -1.36 26.90
N GLU A 356 10.18 -2.60 26.47
CA GLU A 356 11.07 -3.55 27.15
C GLU A 356 12.56 -3.35 26.82
N LYS A 357 12.90 -2.52 25.80
CA LYS A 357 14.28 -2.27 25.35
C LYS A 357 15.04 -3.53 24.91
N MET A 358 14.35 -4.54 24.41
CA MET A 358 14.88 -5.82 23.93
C MET A 358 14.56 -6.05 22.44
N PRO A 359 15.37 -5.51 21.51
CA PRO A 359 15.01 -5.55 20.09
C PRO A 359 15.20 -6.90 19.39
N ARG A 360 15.92 -7.83 20.01
CA ARG A 360 16.23 -9.13 19.39
C ARG A 360 15.13 -10.17 19.58
N VAL A 361 14.13 -9.91 20.42
CA VAL A 361 13.12 -10.93 20.79
C VAL A 361 12.34 -11.44 19.57
N MET A 362 12.07 -10.59 18.58
CA MET A 362 11.35 -11.02 17.37
C MET A 362 12.09 -12.08 16.55
N GLN A 363 13.43 -12.02 16.57
CA GLN A 363 14.33 -12.92 15.84
C GLN A 363 14.61 -14.23 16.62
N GLU A 364 14.27 -14.27 17.91
CA GLU A 364 14.46 -15.45 18.74
C GLU A 364 13.47 -16.57 18.37
N LYS A 365 13.98 -17.81 18.44
CA LYS A 365 13.16 -19.03 18.45
C LYS A 365 12.67 -19.40 19.86
N SER A 366 12.54 -18.42 20.75
CA SER A 366 12.15 -18.62 22.14
C SER A 366 10.63 -18.80 22.28
N ALA A 367 10.20 -19.49 23.36
CA ALA A 367 8.79 -19.60 23.70
C ALA A 367 8.16 -18.22 23.93
N ARG A 368 8.90 -17.31 24.59
CA ARG A 368 8.53 -15.90 24.79
C ARG A 368 8.23 -15.21 23.47
N ALA A 369 9.14 -15.28 22.50
CA ALA A 369 8.94 -14.66 21.18
C ALA A 369 7.73 -15.23 20.44
N THR A 370 7.45 -16.52 20.63
CA THR A 370 6.34 -17.22 19.94
C THR A 370 4.99 -16.88 20.55
N TRP A 371 4.89 -16.90 21.87
CA TRP A 371 3.66 -16.56 22.57
C TRP A 371 3.35 -15.07 22.49
N SER A 372 4.36 -14.20 22.56
CA SER A 372 4.16 -12.76 22.38
C SER A 372 3.68 -12.42 20.97
N TRP A 373 4.24 -13.07 19.94
CA TRP A 373 3.75 -12.93 18.57
C TRP A 373 2.29 -13.36 18.43
N ARG A 374 1.94 -14.56 18.91
CA ARG A 374 0.57 -15.08 18.86
C ARG A 374 -0.41 -14.19 19.64
N GLY A 375 0.00 -13.69 20.80
CA GLY A 375 -0.81 -12.80 21.63
C GLY A 375 -1.08 -11.46 20.96
N ILE A 376 -0.04 -10.79 20.44
CA ILE A 376 -0.20 -9.53 19.71
C ILE A 376 -1.09 -9.73 18.49
N LEU A 377 -0.87 -10.80 17.73
CA LEU A 377 -1.67 -11.13 16.56
C LEU A 377 -3.15 -11.36 16.92
N ALA A 378 -3.42 -12.08 18.01
CA ALA A 378 -4.79 -12.29 18.49
C ALA A 378 -5.45 -10.96 18.88
N VAL A 379 -4.73 -10.09 19.60
CA VAL A 379 -5.23 -8.77 19.99
C VAL A 379 -5.60 -7.93 18.78
N VAL A 380 -4.72 -7.80 17.77
CA VAL A 380 -5.02 -6.97 16.58
C VAL A 380 -6.19 -7.52 15.77
N TRP A 381 -6.34 -8.84 15.64
CA TRP A 381 -7.49 -9.45 14.95
C TRP A 381 -8.79 -9.29 15.73
N VAL A 382 -8.76 -9.39 17.06
CA VAL A 382 -9.92 -9.13 17.92
C VAL A 382 -10.34 -7.66 17.82
N LEU A 383 -9.39 -6.72 17.85
CA LEU A 383 -9.68 -5.30 17.66
C LEU A 383 -10.31 -5.02 16.30
N ALA A 384 -9.75 -5.60 15.23
CA ALA A 384 -10.31 -5.49 13.88
C ALA A 384 -11.72 -6.09 13.79
N TRP A 385 -11.97 -7.23 14.44
CA TRP A 385 -13.28 -7.87 14.48
C TRP A 385 -14.31 -7.02 15.23
N VAL A 386 -13.95 -6.41 16.36
CA VAL A 386 -14.83 -5.48 17.10
C VAL A 386 -15.20 -4.29 16.21
N ILE A 387 -14.23 -3.68 15.53
CA ILE A 387 -14.49 -2.56 14.61
C ILE A 387 -15.42 -3.00 13.47
N ALA A 388 -15.21 -4.18 12.90
CA ALA A 388 -16.07 -4.74 11.86
C ALA A 388 -17.52 -4.98 12.34
N CYS A 389 -17.70 -5.35 13.62
CA CYS A 389 -19.03 -5.48 14.22
C CYS A 389 -19.71 -4.14 14.48
N VAL A 390 -18.93 -3.10 14.86
CA VAL A 390 -19.45 -1.75 15.10
C VAL A 390 -19.85 -1.06 13.80
N ILE A 391 -19.09 -1.28 12.71
CA ILE A 391 -19.33 -0.65 11.41
C ILE A 391 -19.47 -1.74 10.32
N PRO A 392 -20.61 -2.46 10.27
CA PRO A 392 -20.80 -3.61 9.37
C PRO A 392 -21.13 -3.20 7.92
N PHE A 393 -20.72 -2.00 7.48
CA PHE A 393 -21.00 -1.45 6.16
C PHE A 393 -19.70 -1.12 5.42
N PHE A 394 -19.38 -1.90 4.39
CA PHE A 394 -18.11 -1.82 3.67
C PHE A 394 -17.80 -0.41 3.13
N GLY A 395 -18.75 0.20 2.40
CA GLY A 395 -18.54 1.54 1.83
C GLY A 395 -18.37 2.65 2.87
N LEU A 396 -19.09 2.57 4.00
CA LEU A 396 -18.96 3.55 5.08
C LEU A 396 -17.64 3.38 5.83
N LEU A 397 -17.22 2.14 6.05
CA LEU A 397 -15.94 1.82 6.67
C LEU A 397 -14.76 2.31 5.81
N LEU A 398 -14.77 2.06 4.49
CA LEU A 398 -13.75 2.58 3.58
C LEU A 398 -13.73 4.11 3.55
N GLY A 399 -14.88 4.77 3.50
CA GLY A 399 -14.94 6.23 3.53
C GLY A 399 -14.37 6.81 4.83
N LEU A 400 -14.67 6.18 5.98
CA LEU A 400 -14.11 6.58 7.27
C LEU A 400 -12.57 6.42 7.30
N ILE A 401 -12.06 5.30 6.80
CA ILE A 401 -10.62 5.05 6.71
C ILE A 401 -9.95 6.11 5.82
N GLY A 402 -10.54 6.38 4.65
CA GLY A 402 -10.03 7.39 3.71
C GLY A 402 -10.03 8.80 4.29
N ALA A 403 -11.06 9.16 5.04
CA ALA A 403 -11.20 10.48 5.65
C ALA A 403 -10.26 10.68 6.84
N MET A 404 -10.11 9.68 7.70
CA MET A 404 -9.33 9.83 8.93
C MET A 404 -7.84 9.58 8.72
N PHE A 405 -7.49 8.61 7.87
CA PHE A 405 -6.11 8.11 7.76
C PHE A 405 -5.57 8.14 6.34
N GLY A 406 -6.37 7.71 5.35
CA GLY A 406 -5.93 7.61 3.96
C GLY A 406 -5.53 8.96 3.35
N THR A 407 -6.26 10.02 3.67
CA THR A 407 -5.90 11.40 3.28
C THR A 407 -4.53 11.83 3.78
N TRP A 408 -4.15 11.45 5.01
CA TRP A 408 -2.82 11.77 5.54
C TRP A 408 -1.73 10.98 4.83
N PHE A 409 -1.90 9.69 4.59
CA PHE A 409 -0.86 8.90 3.92
C PHE A 409 -0.73 9.20 2.43
N ALA A 410 -1.85 9.36 1.73
CA ALA A 410 -1.85 9.67 0.31
C ALA A 410 -1.41 11.12 0.05
N LEU A 411 -1.80 12.09 0.91
CA LEU A 411 -1.62 13.51 0.62
C LEU A 411 -0.88 14.27 1.73
N GLY A 412 -1.36 14.20 2.97
CA GLY A 412 -0.91 15.04 4.09
C GLY A 412 0.57 14.85 4.46
N PHE A 413 0.99 13.65 4.85
CA PHE A 413 2.37 13.34 5.23
C PHE A 413 3.37 13.58 4.09
N PRO A 414 3.13 13.15 2.84
CA PRO A 414 3.98 13.55 1.73
C PRO A 414 4.13 15.08 1.62
N ALA A 415 3.04 15.84 1.71
CA ALA A 415 3.10 17.30 1.67
C ALA A 415 3.91 17.88 2.84
N MET A 416 3.77 17.32 4.04
CA MET A 416 4.58 17.68 5.20
C MET A 416 6.06 17.35 4.99
N LEU A 417 6.42 16.20 4.39
CA LEU A 417 7.79 15.86 4.04
C LEU A 417 8.39 16.87 3.05
N TRP A 418 7.60 17.31 2.07
CA TRP A 418 8.02 18.38 1.16
C TRP A 418 8.34 19.67 1.91
N LEU A 419 7.45 20.07 2.82
CA LEU A 419 7.63 21.26 3.66
C LEU A 419 8.84 21.11 4.59
N GLY A 420 9.05 19.94 5.17
CA GLY A 420 10.22 19.61 6.01
C GLY A 420 11.55 19.70 5.28
N MET A 421 11.56 19.32 4.01
CA MET A 421 12.77 19.37 3.18
C MET A 421 13.06 20.77 2.62
N ASN A 422 12.03 21.59 2.39
CA ASN A 422 12.15 22.84 1.61
C ASN A 422 11.80 24.13 2.36
N TRP A 423 11.11 24.06 3.51
CA TRP A 423 10.60 25.25 4.20
C TRP A 423 10.82 25.22 5.73
N ALA A 424 10.42 24.16 6.42
CA ALA A 424 10.47 24.06 7.89
C ALA A 424 11.47 22.97 8.34
N GLY A 425 12.16 23.15 9.48
CA GLY A 425 12.91 22.07 10.14
C GLY A 425 14.45 22.19 10.09
N SER A 426 15.13 21.19 10.69
CA SER A 426 16.60 21.10 10.82
C SER A 426 17.32 20.78 9.50
N LEU A 427 16.56 20.38 8.49
CA LEU A 427 17.01 19.91 7.18
C LEU A 427 17.11 21.04 6.13
N ARG A 428 17.11 22.29 6.60
CA ARG A 428 17.05 23.53 5.80
C ARG A 428 18.29 23.71 4.93
N GLU A 429 18.12 23.71 3.62
CA GLU A 429 19.09 24.28 2.68
C GLU A 429 18.72 25.74 2.34
N SER A 430 19.74 26.57 2.13
CA SER A 430 19.62 28.01 1.86
C SER A 430 18.58 28.31 0.77
N TYR A 431 17.54 29.03 1.20
CA TYR A 431 16.33 29.30 0.44
C TYR A 431 16.55 30.42 -0.58
N GLY A 432 16.65 30.09 -1.86
CA GLY A 432 16.49 31.04 -2.96
C GLY A 432 15.00 31.23 -3.29
N ARG A 433 14.46 32.45 -3.13
CA ARG A 433 13.07 32.83 -3.46
C ARG A 433 12.83 32.77 -4.97
N THR A 434 12.57 31.58 -5.51
CA THR A 434 11.95 31.44 -6.84
C THR A 434 10.44 31.33 -6.69
N TRP A 435 9.67 32.04 -7.52
CA TRP A 435 8.20 32.01 -7.51
C TRP A 435 7.63 30.57 -7.59
N LYS A 436 8.30 29.68 -8.34
CA LYS A 436 7.93 28.25 -8.45
C LYS A 436 7.98 27.53 -7.10
N LYS A 437 9.01 27.80 -6.27
CA LYS A 437 9.14 27.19 -4.94
C LYS A 437 8.13 27.75 -3.95
N MET A 438 7.77 29.03 -4.08
CA MET A 438 6.67 29.62 -3.29
C MET A 438 5.31 29.04 -3.68
N ALA A 439 5.04 28.84 -4.97
CA ALA A 439 3.81 28.20 -5.43
C ALA A 439 3.68 26.76 -4.90
N LEU A 440 4.76 25.97 -4.95
CA LEU A 440 4.78 24.62 -4.38
C LEU A 440 4.62 24.61 -2.86
N ALA A 441 5.18 25.58 -2.15
CA ALA A 441 4.97 25.74 -0.72
C ALA A 441 3.49 26.03 -0.40
N GLY A 442 2.87 26.94 -1.15
CA GLY A 442 1.44 27.23 -1.05
C GLY A 442 0.58 25.99 -1.33
N LEU A 443 0.92 25.22 -2.36
CA LEU A 443 0.22 23.97 -2.70
C LEU A 443 0.30 22.94 -1.56
N ASN A 444 1.49 22.70 -0.99
CA ASN A 444 1.64 21.72 0.09
C ASN A 444 0.94 22.16 1.39
N VAL A 445 0.98 23.45 1.73
CA VAL A 445 0.20 23.98 2.85
C VAL A 445 -1.29 23.82 2.60
N PHE A 446 -1.77 24.13 1.39
CA PHE A 446 -3.16 23.91 1.01
C PHE A 446 -3.56 22.44 1.17
N ILE A 447 -2.73 21.50 0.71
CA ILE A 447 -2.98 20.06 0.87
C ILE A 447 -3.10 19.68 2.35
N VAL A 448 -2.18 20.14 3.20
CA VAL A 448 -2.21 19.84 4.65
C VAL A 448 -3.47 20.41 5.31
N VAL A 449 -3.85 21.65 4.97
CA VAL A 449 -5.06 22.29 5.49
C VAL A 449 -6.32 21.53 5.05
N VAL A 450 -6.39 21.09 3.79
CA VAL A 450 -7.51 20.29 3.29
C VAL A 450 -7.59 18.95 4.01
N CYS A 451 -6.47 18.26 4.24
CA CYS A 451 -6.45 17.00 5.01
C CYS A 451 -6.95 17.22 6.44
N ALA A 452 -6.46 18.26 7.11
CA ALA A 452 -6.90 18.60 8.46
C ALA A 452 -8.40 18.95 8.51
N ALA A 453 -8.91 19.65 7.49
CA ALA A 453 -10.33 19.99 7.37
C ALA A 453 -11.19 18.72 7.21
N ILE A 454 -10.83 17.82 6.28
CA ILE A 454 -11.56 16.55 6.05
C ILE A 454 -11.69 15.76 7.35
N VAL A 455 -10.59 15.58 8.08
CA VAL A 455 -10.57 14.85 9.36
C VAL A 455 -11.42 15.56 10.41
N SER A 456 -11.31 16.88 10.51
CA SER A 456 -12.07 17.68 11.50
C SER A 456 -13.57 17.58 11.25
N PHE A 457 -14.00 17.65 9.99
CA PHE A 457 -15.42 17.50 9.63
C PHE A 457 -15.96 16.12 9.99
N ASP A 458 -15.21 15.05 9.74
CA ASP A 458 -15.66 13.69 10.08
C ASP A 458 -15.62 13.40 11.59
N ILE A 459 -14.70 13.99 12.36
CA ILE A 459 -14.69 13.90 13.83
C ILE A 459 -15.90 14.61 14.44
N VAL A 460 -16.21 15.83 13.98
CA VAL A 460 -17.39 16.58 14.44
C VAL A 460 -18.67 15.80 14.13
N ARG A 461 -18.73 15.18 12.95
CA ARG A 461 -19.85 14.33 12.53
C ARG A 461 -19.99 13.05 13.37
N THR A 462 -18.90 12.34 13.67
CA THR A 462 -18.97 11.13 14.50
C THR A 462 -19.48 11.45 15.90
N ARG A 463 -19.12 12.61 16.46
CA ARG A 463 -19.67 13.10 17.73
C ARG A 463 -21.17 13.39 17.65
N MET A 464 -21.67 13.97 16.55
CA MET A 464 -23.10 14.22 16.38
C MET A 464 -23.92 12.93 16.20
N CYS A 465 -23.38 11.94 15.49
CA CYS A 465 -24.01 10.62 15.38
C CYS A 465 -24.02 9.87 16.72
N ALA A 466 -22.95 9.97 17.51
CA ALA A 466 -22.86 9.35 18.84
C ALA A 466 -23.79 10.00 19.88
N SER A 467 -24.21 11.26 19.67
CA SER A 467 -25.22 11.92 20.51
C SER A 467 -26.68 11.63 20.10
N LEU A 468 -26.89 10.92 18.99
CA LEU A 468 -28.21 10.56 18.46
C LEU A 468 -28.55 9.07 18.64
N CYS A 469 -27.58 8.24 19.05
CA CYS A 469 -27.79 6.92 19.65
C CYS A 469 -27.79 7.06 21.16
#